data_AF-A0A8R2H4V3-F1
#
_entry.id   AF-A0A8R2H4V3-F1
#
_cell.length_a   1.000
_cell.length_b   1.000
_cell.length_c   1.000
_cell.angle_alpha   90.00
_cell.angle_beta   90.00
_cell.angle_gamma   90.00
#
_symmetry.space_group_name_H-M   'P 1'
#
loop_
_entity.id
_entity.type
_entity.pdbx_description
1 polymer ?
#
loop_
_entity_poly.entity_id
_entity_poly.type
_entity_poly.pdbx_seq_one_letter_code
_entity_poly.pdbx_strand_id
1 'polypeptide(L)'
;MAEEEPRKKINTYVINQIPRPTCDVEFIPLPFYNTIYTIMVKPVAIYYAPAYKPGLEQPQEHTSFDYEFKLPELIESMINEKKGNLQLQIRFGKELPGMSELSEGLPEPITFYINSHENIAKNSPIDYYCSAFELLNDTKNKITILWPHCKTPYYMMINIVEPIIIEDVVKRIQFNNKLCCTKQRAKAKIIAFLKNAKKKSDAEGCNMGTTLDLSLLCPITKLKMELPARSVKCSHLQCFDLRGLFSLNTIKPTWKCPICNVRILINELFLDSFLLDVLNTPSLPESCSKILFYKNGNWESYIEPKKEINDCNDDDSEPMLTN
;
A
#
# COMPACT_ATOMS: atom_id res chain seq x y z
N MET A 1 19.57 49.67 16.57
CA MET A 1 20.07 48.32 16.25
C MET A 1 19.48 47.38 17.30
N ALA A 2 18.29 46.84 17.02
CA ALA A 2 17.59 45.97 17.94
C ALA A 2 18.05 44.52 17.70
N GLU A 3 18.48 43.86 18.76
CA GLU A 3 18.91 42.46 18.76
C GLU A 3 17.74 41.55 18.37
N GLU A 4 17.93 40.71 17.36
CA GLU A 4 17.01 39.64 17.00
C GLU A 4 16.92 38.65 18.17
N GLU A 5 15.76 38.55 18.82
CA GLU A 5 15.51 37.49 19.81
C GLU A 5 15.70 36.11 19.16
N PRO A 6 16.36 35.16 19.84
CA PRO A 6 16.72 33.88 19.24
C PRO A 6 15.45 33.06 18.95
N ARG A 7 15.32 32.65 17.68
CA ARG A 7 14.40 31.60 17.22
C ARG A 7 14.40 30.46 18.23
N LYS A 8 13.21 29.95 18.62
CA LYS A 8 13.08 28.79 19.52
C LYS A 8 13.83 27.60 18.91
N LYS A 9 15.10 27.43 19.29
CA LYS A 9 15.89 26.24 19.01
C LYS A 9 15.24 25.10 19.76
N ILE A 10 14.64 24.17 19.03
CA ILE A 10 14.23 22.89 19.59
C ILE A 10 15.52 22.08 19.74
N ASN A 11 16.20 22.25 20.88
CA ASN A 11 17.21 21.29 21.30
C ASN A 11 16.48 19.97 21.56
N THR A 12 16.88 18.91 20.87
CA THR A 12 16.27 17.57 20.95
C THR A 12 16.51 16.85 22.27
N TYR A 13 16.82 17.57 23.35
CA TYR A 13 16.75 17.08 24.71
C TYR A 13 15.88 18.02 25.54
N VAL A 14 14.59 17.67 25.59
CA VAL A 14 13.57 18.02 26.61
C VAL A 14 13.35 19.51 26.88
N ILE A 15 12.07 19.95 26.81
CA ILE A 15 11.34 20.93 27.66
C ILE A 15 10.28 21.64 26.78
N ASN A 16 9.01 21.87 27.11
CA ASN A 16 8.06 21.53 28.20
C ASN A 16 6.69 22.06 27.69
N GLN A 17 5.52 21.48 27.93
CA GLN A 17 4.95 21.07 29.21
C GLN A 17 4.02 19.86 29.01
N ILE A 18 4.15 18.88 29.91
CA ILE A 18 3.57 17.53 29.88
C ILE A 18 4.20 16.63 28.81
N PRO A 19 5.21 15.82 29.15
CA PRO A 19 5.52 14.64 28.38
C PRO A 19 4.23 13.80 28.38
N ARG A 20 3.57 13.68 27.23
CA ARG A 20 2.75 12.48 27.05
C ARG A 20 3.72 11.31 27.25
N PRO A 21 3.33 10.23 27.96
CA PRO A 21 4.11 9.00 27.92
C PRO A 21 4.45 8.77 26.46
N THR A 22 5.69 8.43 26.15
CA THR A 22 6.08 8.04 24.80
C THR A 22 5.15 6.89 24.41
N CYS A 23 4.01 7.20 23.79
CA CYS A 23 3.24 6.20 23.11
C CYS A 23 4.19 5.74 22.03
N ASP A 24 4.54 4.46 22.06
CA ASP A 24 5.35 3.83 21.02
C ASP A 24 4.49 3.82 19.75
N VAL A 25 4.40 5.00 19.13
CA VAL A 25 3.69 5.23 17.89
C VAL A 25 4.66 5.03 16.75
N GLU A 26 4.18 4.37 15.71
CA GLU A 26 4.98 4.08 14.52
C GLU A 26 4.17 4.41 13.28
N PHE A 27 4.83 4.96 12.29
CA PHE A 27 4.22 5.12 10.99
C PHE A 27 3.98 3.76 10.34
N ILE A 28 2.81 3.59 9.72
CA ILE A 28 2.54 2.40 8.89
C ILE A 28 3.65 2.27 7.84
N PRO A 29 4.38 1.14 7.75
CA PRO A 29 5.48 1.00 6.79
C PRO A 29 5.02 1.26 5.36
N LEU A 30 5.78 2.06 4.62
CA LEU A 30 5.48 2.28 3.21
C LEU A 30 6.05 1.12 2.37
N PRO A 31 5.22 0.49 1.55
CA PRO A 31 5.54 -0.70 0.76
C PRO A 31 6.69 -0.53 -0.24
N PHE A 32 6.78 0.64 -0.85
CA PHE A 32 7.59 0.92 -2.04
C PHE A 32 8.82 1.72 -1.69
N TYR A 33 9.25 1.66 -0.43
CA TYR A 33 10.45 2.32 0.04
C TYR A 33 11.24 1.35 0.90
N ASN A 34 12.53 1.24 0.61
CA ASN A 34 13.47 0.64 1.52
C ASN A 34 14.04 1.74 2.42
N THR A 35 13.95 1.60 3.74
CA THR A 35 14.58 2.57 4.65
C THR A 35 16.06 2.27 4.72
N ILE A 36 16.88 3.18 4.19
CA ILE A 36 18.34 3.06 4.17
C ILE A 36 18.93 3.61 5.48
N TYR A 37 18.40 4.76 5.94
CA TYR A 37 18.85 5.37 7.18
C TYR A 37 17.71 6.13 7.86
N THR A 38 17.62 5.98 9.18
CA THR A 38 16.63 6.67 10.02
C THR A 38 17.27 7.88 10.67
N ILE A 39 16.86 9.08 10.22
CA ILE A 39 17.39 10.34 10.78
C ILE A 39 16.74 10.61 12.14
N MET A 40 15.43 10.41 12.26
CA MET A 40 14.67 10.57 13.50
C MET A 40 14.35 9.21 14.14
N VAL A 41 15.03 8.82 15.20
CA VAL A 41 14.84 7.46 15.78
C VAL A 41 13.39 7.17 16.22
N LYS A 42 12.64 8.19 16.64
CA LYS A 42 11.20 8.08 16.94
C LYS A 42 10.42 9.23 16.28
N PRO A 43 9.15 9.03 15.92
CA PRO A 43 8.29 10.12 15.48
C PRO A 43 8.19 11.22 16.53
N VAL A 44 8.23 12.48 16.09
CA VAL A 44 8.13 13.66 16.97
C VAL A 44 6.79 14.33 16.76
N ALA A 45 6.09 14.65 17.85
CA ALA A 45 4.82 15.36 17.80
C ALA A 45 5.01 16.81 17.33
N ILE A 46 4.16 17.25 16.41
CA ILE A 46 4.08 18.61 15.87
C ILE A 46 2.65 19.11 16.03
N TYR A 47 2.50 20.35 16.50
CA TYR A 47 1.20 20.93 16.82
C TYR A 47 1.25 22.45 16.71
N TYR A 48 0.09 23.05 16.48
CA TYR A 48 -0.02 24.49 16.55
C TYR A 48 0.04 24.95 18.02
N ALA A 49 0.98 25.84 18.30
CA ALA A 49 1.11 26.55 19.56
C ALA A 49 1.04 28.06 19.27
N PRO A 50 -0.05 28.75 19.66
CA PRO A 50 -0.14 30.19 19.46
C PRO A 50 0.94 30.88 20.28
N ALA A 51 1.86 31.57 19.62
CA ALA A 51 2.80 32.45 20.32
C ALA A 51 2.08 33.76 20.63
N TYR A 52 1.89 34.06 21.92
CA TYR A 52 1.44 35.38 22.34
C TYR A 52 2.65 36.33 22.29
N LYS A 53 2.68 37.22 21.30
CA LYS A 53 3.63 38.33 21.27
C LYS A 53 2.96 39.55 21.91
N PRO A 54 3.49 40.09 23.04
CA PRO A 54 2.98 41.33 23.60
C PRO A 54 3.05 42.44 22.53
N GLY A 55 1.90 43.00 22.13
CA GLY A 55 1.82 44.12 21.18
C GLY A 55 1.46 43.78 19.73
N LEU A 56 1.28 42.50 19.36
CA LEU A 56 0.63 42.13 18.10
C LEU A 56 -0.78 41.60 18.42
N GLU A 57 -1.82 42.30 17.94
CA GLU A 57 -3.23 41.91 18.14
C GLU A 57 -3.62 40.63 17.39
N GLN A 58 -2.78 40.16 16.46
CA GLN A 58 -3.06 38.97 15.66
C GLN A 58 -2.21 37.76 16.10
N PRO A 59 -2.84 36.60 16.36
CA PRO A 59 -2.11 35.36 16.61
C PRO A 59 -1.29 34.97 15.39
N GLN A 60 -0.13 34.36 15.60
CA GLN A 60 0.69 33.83 14.49
C GLN A 60 -0.13 32.82 13.67
N GLU A 61 -0.07 32.94 12.34
CA GLU A 61 -0.76 32.02 11.42
C GLU A 61 -0.20 30.59 11.48
N HIS A 62 1.06 30.45 11.91
CA HIS A 62 1.77 29.17 11.98
C HIS A 62 2.71 29.09 13.19
N THR A 63 3.10 27.86 13.55
CA THR A 63 4.15 27.54 14.52
C THR A 63 5.36 26.99 13.78
N SER A 64 6.53 27.59 13.98
CA SER A 64 7.78 27.12 13.35
C SER A 64 8.40 25.96 14.12
N PHE A 65 8.81 24.92 13.41
CA PHE A 65 9.56 23.77 13.93
C PHE A 65 10.89 23.63 13.21
N ASP A 66 11.99 23.73 13.97
CA ASP A 66 13.34 23.62 13.45
C ASP A 66 13.93 22.26 13.88
N TYR A 67 14.41 21.48 12.92
CA TYR A 67 15.09 20.21 13.15
C TYR A 67 16.44 20.19 12.44
N GLU A 68 17.52 20.02 13.19
CA GLU A 68 18.88 19.96 12.68
C GLU A 68 19.42 18.54 12.74
N PHE A 69 20.10 18.09 11.68
CA PHE A 69 20.69 16.76 11.63
C PHE A 69 21.98 16.74 10.82
N LYS A 70 22.79 15.71 11.07
CA LYS A 70 23.97 15.38 10.28
C LYS A 70 23.81 13.95 9.75
N LEU A 71 24.25 13.71 8.52
CA LEU A 71 24.25 12.37 7.95
C LEU A 71 25.55 11.62 8.33
N PRO A 72 25.51 10.30 8.47
CA PRO A 72 26.73 9.51 8.57
C PRO A 72 27.53 9.59 7.27
N GLU A 73 28.86 9.54 7.37
CA GLU A 73 29.79 9.61 6.21
C GLU A 73 29.47 8.57 5.12
N LEU A 74 29.01 7.37 5.52
CA LEU A 74 28.59 6.34 4.58
C LEU A 74 27.42 6.79 3.69
N ILE A 75 26.43 7.46 4.28
CA ILE A 75 25.25 7.95 3.55
C ILE A 75 25.64 9.13 2.66
N GLU A 76 26.50 10.03 3.16
CA GLU A 76 27.04 11.15 2.39
C GLU A 76 27.82 10.65 1.16
N SER A 77 28.70 9.65 1.33
CA SER A 77 29.41 9.00 0.21
C SER A 77 28.44 8.36 -0.78
N MET A 78 27.39 7.65 -0.32
CA MET A 78 26.40 7.06 -1.22
C MET A 78 25.67 8.13 -2.05
N ILE A 79 25.30 9.26 -1.44
CA ILE A 79 24.65 10.38 -2.12
C ILE A 79 25.61 11.02 -3.15
N ASN A 80 26.84 11.33 -2.72
CA ASN A 80 27.85 12.01 -3.54
C ASN A 80 28.30 11.15 -4.74
N GLU A 81 28.41 9.84 -4.56
CA GLU A 81 28.72 8.88 -5.62
C GLU A 81 27.50 8.53 -6.49
N LYS A 82 26.32 9.11 -6.19
CA LYS A 82 25.04 8.81 -6.86
C LYS A 82 24.73 7.31 -6.88
N LYS A 83 25.07 6.63 -5.79
CA LYS A 83 24.81 5.19 -5.60
C LYS A 83 23.37 4.98 -5.16
N GLY A 84 22.58 4.40 -6.05
CA GLY A 84 21.17 4.15 -5.81
C GLY A 84 20.32 5.40 -5.98
N ASN A 85 19.01 5.23 -5.85
CA ASN A 85 18.06 6.32 -6.06
C ASN A 85 17.61 6.91 -4.72
N LEU A 86 18.57 7.43 -3.93
CA LEU A 86 18.29 7.86 -2.57
C LEU A 86 17.40 9.11 -2.51
N GLN A 87 16.43 9.07 -1.60
CA GLN A 87 15.49 10.14 -1.34
C GLN A 87 15.46 10.49 0.16
N LEU A 88 15.42 11.78 0.46
CA LEU A 88 15.00 12.29 1.76
C LEU A 88 13.47 12.21 1.83
N GLN A 89 12.96 11.37 2.71
CA GLN A 89 11.54 11.19 2.95
C GLN A 89 11.14 11.84 4.27
N ILE A 90 10.23 12.80 4.20
CA ILE A 90 9.61 13.46 5.36
C ILE A 90 8.15 13.01 5.42
N ARG A 91 7.76 12.42 6.55
CA ARG A 91 6.40 11.89 6.76
C ARG A 91 5.70 12.66 7.85
N PHE A 92 4.43 12.94 7.64
CA PHE A 92 3.52 13.56 8.57
C PHE A 92 2.26 12.71 8.73
N GLY A 93 1.76 12.64 9.95
CA GLY A 93 0.68 11.73 10.27
C GLY A 93 -0.07 12.09 11.54
N LYS A 94 -1.23 11.50 11.71
CA LYS A 94 -1.99 11.57 12.97
C LYS A 94 -2.13 10.17 13.55
N GLU A 95 -2.28 10.12 14.86
CA GLU A 95 -2.61 8.88 15.57
C GLU A 95 -3.98 8.37 15.13
N LEU A 96 -4.05 7.09 14.80
CA LEU A 96 -5.31 6.43 14.50
C LEU A 96 -6.03 6.10 15.81
N PRO A 97 -7.35 6.35 15.93
CA PRO A 97 -8.07 6.11 17.18
C PRO A 97 -7.91 4.67 17.68
N GLY A 98 -7.37 4.51 18.89
CA GLY A 98 -7.20 3.21 19.54
C GLY A 98 -6.07 2.34 18.97
N MET A 99 -5.17 2.91 18.16
CA MET A 99 -4.06 2.21 17.52
C MET A 99 -2.74 2.91 17.85
N SER A 100 -1.64 2.16 17.88
CA SER A 100 -0.29 2.75 17.96
C SER A 100 0.20 3.23 16.59
N GLU A 101 -0.48 2.89 15.49
CA GLU A 101 -0.05 3.32 14.17
C GLU A 101 -0.45 4.75 13.80
N LEU A 102 0.46 5.45 13.14
CA LEU A 102 0.25 6.76 12.54
C LEU A 102 -0.20 6.63 11.09
N SER A 103 -1.21 7.40 10.70
CA SER A 103 -1.63 7.55 9.30
C SER A 103 -0.67 8.44 8.50
N GLU A 104 -0.80 8.45 7.18
CA GLU A 104 -0.20 9.50 6.34
C GLU A 104 -1.18 10.67 6.16
N GLY A 105 -0.67 11.89 6.25
CA GLY A 105 -1.41 13.07 5.82
C GLY A 105 -1.01 14.36 6.52
N LEU A 106 -1.47 15.45 5.92
CA LEU A 106 -1.32 16.81 6.42
C LEU A 106 -2.69 17.40 6.78
N PRO A 107 -2.77 18.36 7.71
CA PRO A 107 -4.01 19.08 7.98
C PRO A 107 -4.43 19.96 6.79
N GLU A 108 -3.45 20.59 6.16
CA GLU A 108 -3.56 21.43 4.96
C GLU A 108 -2.16 21.53 4.30
N PRO A 109 -2.02 22.14 3.11
CA PRO A 109 -0.70 22.37 2.54
C PRO A 109 0.21 23.15 3.49
N ILE A 110 1.45 22.70 3.65
CA ILE A 110 2.43 23.32 4.55
C ILE A 110 3.62 23.86 3.76
N THR A 111 4.16 24.97 4.23
CA THR A 111 5.45 25.49 3.76
C THR A 111 6.56 25.00 4.68
N PHE A 112 7.67 24.58 4.10
CA PHE A 112 8.85 24.19 4.84
C PHE A 112 10.11 24.50 4.04
N TYR A 113 11.24 24.51 4.74
CA TYR A 113 12.55 24.80 4.19
C TYR A 113 13.47 23.63 4.48
N ILE A 114 14.16 23.16 3.45
CA ILE A 114 15.32 22.28 3.61
C ILE A 114 16.54 23.14 3.34
N ASN A 115 17.31 23.39 4.39
CA ASN A 115 18.34 24.42 4.42
C ASN A 115 17.77 25.78 3.98
N SER A 116 18.23 26.31 2.85
CA SER A 116 17.76 27.60 2.31
C SER A 116 16.67 27.45 1.25
N HIS A 117 16.23 26.23 0.93
CA HIS A 117 15.30 25.97 -0.16
C HIS A 117 13.87 25.83 0.35
N GLU A 118 13.00 26.75 -0.09
CA GLU A 118 11.57 26.73 0.20
C GLU A 118 10.83 25.66 -0.59
N ASN A 119 9.89 25.00 0.06
CA ASN A 119 9.08 23.93 -0.49
C ASN A 119 7.65 24.01 0.04
N ILE A 120 6.69 23.54 -0.77
CA ILE A 120 5.27 23.43 -0.39
C ILE A 120 4.84 21.97 -0.50
N ALA A 121 4.43 21.38 0.61
CA ALA A 121 3.90 20.03 0.66
C ALA A 121 2.38 20.05 0.73
N LYS A 122 1.74 19.33 -0.20
CA LYS A 122 0.28 19.16 -0.22
C LYS A 122 -0.18 17.82 0.37
N ASN A 123 0.73 16.84 0.41
CA ASN A 123 0.49 15.47 0.85
C ASN A 123 1.68 14.95 1.66
N SER A 124 1.49 13.80 2.30
CA SER A 124 2.55 13.02 2.95
C SER A 124 2.49 11.56 2.43
N PRO A 125 3.62 10.85 2.25
CA PRO A 125 5.00 11.30 2.46
C PRO A 125 5.42 12.38 1.45
N ILE A 126 6.49 13.10 1.77
CA ILE A 126 7.18 14.02 0.87
C ILE A 126 8.55 13.44 0.58
N ASP A 127 8.85 13.21 -0.70
CA ASP A 127 10.10 12.60 -1.13
C ASP A 127 10.92 13.57 -2.00
N TYR A 128 12.18 13.78 -1.64
CA TYR A 128 13.14 14.57 -2.43
C TYR A 128 14.34 13.72 -2.78
N TYR A 129 14.71 13.67 -4.05
CA TYR A 129 15.97 13.05 -4.46
C TYR A 129 17.13 13.75 -3.75
N CYS A 130 17.95 13.00 -3.00
CA CYS A 130 19.11 13.55 -2.32
C CYS A 130 20.12 14.15 -3.32
N SER A 131 20.12 13.65 -4.56
CA SER A 131 20.96 14.15 -5.65
C SER A 131 20.44 15.43 -6.29
N ALA A 132 19.22 15.87 -5.98
CA ALA A 132 18.68 17.11 -6.50
C ALA A 132 19.30 18.28 -5.70
N PHE A 133 19.99 19.19 -6.39
CA PHE A 133 20.29 20.56 -5.98
C PHE A 133 20.94 20.79 -4.61
N GLU A 134 22.06 20.13 -4.28
CA GLU A 134 22.87 20.48 -3.09
C GLU A 134 22.01 20.64 -1.82
N LEU A 135 20.87 19.93 -1.79
CA LEU A 135 19.78 20.18 -0.85
C LEU A 135 20.23 19.81 0.55
N LEU A 136 21.19 18.90 0.63
CA LEU A 136 21.85 18.45 1.83
C LEU A 136 23.32 18.86 1.79
N ASN A 137 23.78 19.44 2.89
CA ASN A 137 25.17 19.82 3.12
C ASN A 137 25.92 18.67 3.82
N ASP A 138 27.22 18.54 3.53
CA ASP A 138 28.13 17.54 4.14
C ASP A 138 28.43 17.77 5.64
N THR A 139 27.97 18.89 6.20
CA THR A 139 28.31 19.29 7.57
C THR A 139 27.10 19.29 8.48
N LYS A 140 26.06 20.03 8.11
CA LYS A 140 24.86 20.21 8.91
C LYS A 140 23.67 20.59 8.03
N ASN A 141 22.58 19.89 8.27
CA ASN A 141 21.31 20.11 7.60
C ASN A 141 20.29 20.64 8.58
N LYS A 142 19.38 21.48 8.08
CA LYS A 142 18.28 22.05 8.85
C LYS A 142 16.98 21.94 8.07
N ILE A 143 15.94 21.42 8.71
CA ILE A 143 14.57 21.45 8.22
C ILE A 143 13.78 22.42 9.09
N THR A 144 13.13 23.40 8.47
CA THR A 144 12.25 24.37 9.14
C THR A 144 10.84 24.18 8.61
N ILE A 145 9.87 23.87 9.46
CA ILE A 145 8.48 23.63 9.05
C ILE A 145 7.59 24.72 9.63
N LEU A 146 6.78 25.35 8.78
CA LEU A 146 5.76 26.30 9.20
C LEU A 146 4.45 25.54 9.37
N TRP A 147 4.19 25.12 10.61
CA TRP A 147 3.04 24.27 10.91
C TRP A 147 1.76 25.10 11.11
N PRO A 148 0.69 24.81 10.37
CA PRO A 148 -0.53 25.61 10.41
C PRO A 148 -1.38 25.38 11.65
N HIS A 149 -2.40 26.23 11.83
CA HIS A 149 -3.39 26.06 12.89
C HIS A 149 -4.16 24.74 12.76
N CYS A 150 -3.98 23.82 13.72
CA CYS A 150 -4.67 22.54 13.76
C CYS A 150 -5.17 22.19 15.18
N LYS A 151 -6.33 21.53 15.27
CA LYS A 151 -6.95 21.15 16.55
C LYS A 151 -6.30 19.95 17.23
N THR A 152 -5.60 19.11 16.47
CA THR A 152 -5.03 17.84 16.93
C THR A 152 -3.54 17.80 16.64
N PRO A 153 -2.74 17.15 17.49
CA PRO A 153 -1.33 16.95 17.19
C PRO A 153 -1.16 16.01 15.99
N TYR A 154 -0.13 16.28 15.20
CA TYR A 154 0.41 15.39 14.19
C TYR A 154 1.77 14.89 14.67
N TYR A 155 2.36 13.97 13.93
CA TYR A 155 3.67 13.42 14.18
C TYR A 155 4.48 13.52 12.89
N MET A 156 5.78 13.76 13.04
CA MET A 156 6.74 13.84 11.94
C MET A 156 7.81 12.76 12.09
N MET A 157 8.24 12.25 10.95
CA MET A 157 9.32 11.27 10.85
C MET A 157 10.18 11.56 9.61
N ILE A 158 11.51 11.45 9.73
CA ILE A 158 12.45 11.74 8.64
C ILE A 158 13.38 10.54 8.42
N ASN A 159 13.48 10.08 7.18
CA ASN A 159 14.32 8.96 6.75
C ASN A 159 15.06 9.30 5.45
N ILE A 160 16.17 8.60 5.21
CA ILE A 160 16.71 8.37 3.88
C ILE A 160 16.20 7.03 3.39
N VAL A 161 15.55 7.04 2.24
CA VAL A 161 14.90 5.88 1.64
C VAL A 161 15.38 5.67 0.21
N GLU A 162 15.16 4.47 -0.30
CA GLU A 162 15.31 4.14 -1.71
C GLU A 162 13.95 3.64 -2.24
N PRO A 163 13.39 4.26 -3.28
CA PRO A 163 12.13 3.82 -3.87
C PRO A 163 12.33 2.46 -4.54
N ILE A 164 11.44 1.54 -4.25
CA ILE A 164 11.47 0.19 -4.80
C ILE A 164 10.68 0.18 -6.09
N ILE A 165 11.33 -0.25 -7.18
CA ILE A 165 10.66 -0.47 -8.46
C ILE A 165 9.71 -1.66 -8.33
N ILE A 166 8.43 -1.45 -8.67
CA ILE A 166 7.38 -2.48 -8.57
C ILE A 166 7.80 -3.77 -9.27
N GLU A 167 8.45 -3.65 -10.43
CA GLU A 167 8.93 -4.79 -11.20
C GLU A 167 9.94 -5.65 -10.43
N ASP A 168 10.82 -5.03 -9.64
CA ASP A 168 11.80 -5.78 -8.87
C ASP A 168 11.15 -6.48 -7.67
N VAL A 169 10.08 -5.90 -7.11
CA VAL A 169 9.23 -6.60 -6.12
C VAL A 169 8.55 -7.81 -6.76
N VAL A 170 7.99 -7.66 -7.96
CA VAL A 170 7.35 -8.76 -8.70
C VAL A 170 8.37 -9.89 -8.95
N LYS A 171 9.55 -9.55 -9.48
CA LYS A 171 10.63 -10.53 -9.70
C LYS A 171 11.05 -11.23 -8.42
N ARG A 172 11.18 -10.51 -7.31
CA ARG A 172 11.50 -11.08 -5.99
C ARG A 172 10.43 -12.06 -5.52
N ILE A 173 9.15 -11.71 -5.64
CA ILE A 173 8.04 -12.61 -5.27
C ILE A 173 8.03 -13.85 -6.18
N GLN A 174 8.21 -13.68 -7.49
CA GLN A 174 8.32 -14.79 -8.43
C GLN A 174 9.49 -15.73 -8.09
N PHE A 175 10.66 -15.16 -7.76
CA PHE A 175 11.83 -15.92 -7.36
C PHE A 175 11.60 -16.70 -6.06
N ASN A 176 11.05 -16.05 -5.03
CA ASN A 176 10.71 -16.70 -3.76
C ASN A 176 9.67 -17.83 -3.97
N ASN A 177 8.73 -17.65 -4.89
CA ASN A 177 7.75 -18.69 -5.22
C ASN A 177 8.36 -19.89 -5.99
N LYS A 178 9.52 -19.72 -6.64
CA LYS A 178 10.26 -20.84 -7.24
C LYS A 178 11.06 -21.61 -6.20
N LEU A 179 11.63 -20.92 -5.22
CA LEU A 179 12.42 -21.53 -4.14
C LEU A 179 11.54 -22.29 -3.15
N CYS A 180 10.37 -21.74 -2.81
CA CYS A 180 9.40 -22.41 -1.96
C CYS A 180 8.50 -23.29 -2.84
N CYS A 181 8.52 -24.60 -2.64
CA CYS A 181 7.70 -25.57 -3.38
C CYS A 181 6.20 -25.46 -3.02
N THR A 182 5.54 -24.33 -3.29
CA THR A 182 4.16 -24.06 -2.86
C THR A 182 3.09 -24.75 -3.71
N LYS A 183 3.47 -25.43 -4.81
CA LYS A 183 2.55 -26.23 -5.65
C LYS A 183 1.67 -27.18 -4.82
N GLN A 184 2.21 -27.74 -3.74
CA GLN A 184 1.50 -28.70 -2.88
C GLN A 184 0.55 -28.05 -1.87
N ARG A 185 0.74 -26.77 -1.49
CA ARG A 185 -0.06 -26.11 -0.43
C ARG A 185 -1.39 -25.55 -0.95
N ALA A 186 -1.42 -24.96 -2.14
CA ALA A 186 -2.65 -24.40 -2.71
C ALA A 186 -3.65 -25.50 -3.09
N LYS A 187 -3.21 -26.51 -3.85
CA LYS A 187 -4.01 -27.68 -4.21
C LYS A 187 -4.52 -28.44 -2.99
N ALA A 188 -3.66 -28.66 -1.98
CA ALA A 188 -4.07 -29.31 -0.73
C ALA A 188 -5.11 -28.49 0.06
N LYS A 189 -4.98 -27.15 0.11
CA LYS A 189 -5.99 -26.27 0.74
C LYS A 189 -7.34 -26.38 0.03
N ILE A 190 -7.38 -26.39 -1.31
CA ILE A 190 -8.63 -26.52 -2.06
C ILE A 190 -9.26 -27.91 -1.82
N ILE A 191 -8.45 -28.97 -1.85
CA ILE A 191 -8.93 -30.34 -1.56
C ILE A 191 -9.46 -30.45 -0.12
N ALA A 192 -8.76 -29.87 0.86
CA ALA A 192 -9.21 -29.85 2.25
C ALA A 192 -10.52 -29.06 2.42
N PHE A 193 -10.65 -27.92 1.75
CA PHE A 193 -11.87 -27.12 1.74
C PHE A 193 -13.06 -27.92 1.20
N LEU A 194 -12.90 -28.56 0.03
CA LEU A 194 -13.94 -29.40 -0.58
C LEU A 194 -14.31 -30.62 0.29
N LYS A 195 -13.32 -31.27 0.93
CA LYS A 195 -13.57 -32.39 1.86
C LYS A 195 -14.38 -31.96 3.09
N ASN A 196 -14.11 -30.77 3.63
CA ASN A 196 -14.83 -30.24 4.79
C ASN A 196 -16.26 -29.78 4.42
N ALA A 197 -16.43 -29.17 3.24
CA ALA A 197 -17.75 -28.80 2.73
C ALA A 197 -18.65 -30.03 2.53
N LYS A 198 -18.09 -31.12 1.99
CA LYS A 198 -18.81 -32.38 1.83
C LYS A 198 -19.23 -33.00 3.17
N LYS A 199 -18.38 -32.99 4.20
CA LYS A 199 -18.75 -33.50 5.52
C LYS A 199 -19.97 -32.77 6.12
N LYS A 200 -20.11 -31.46 5.86
CA LYS A 200 -21.30 -30.70 6.26
C LYS A 200 -22.51 -31.06 5.39
N SER A 201 -22.33 -31.17 4.07
CA SER A 201 -23.43 -31.47 3.15
C SER A 201 -23.97 -32.90 3.31
N ASP A 202 -23.12 -33.88 3.60
CA ASP A 202 -23.51 -35.26 3.91
C ASP A 202 -24.28 -35.34 5.25
N ALA A 203 -23.99 -34.46 6.21
CA ALA A 203 -24.75 -34.34 7.46
C ALA A 203 -26.11 -33.63 7.27
N GLU A 204 -26.23 -32.79 6.23
CA GLU A 204 -27.43 -32.00 5.91
C GLU A 204 -28.25 -32.58 4.72
N GLY A 205 -27.84 -33.73 4.16
CA GLY A 205 -28.56 -34.41 3.07
C GLY A 205 -28.54 -33.71 1.71
N CYS A 206 -27.63 -32.75 1.48
CA CYS A 206 -27.57 -31.94 0.24
C CYS A 206 -26.38 -32.36 -0.66
N ASN A 207 -26.64 -32.62 -1.94
CA ASN A 207 -25.64 -33.08 -2.93
C ASN A 207 -24.81 -31.95 -3.59
N MET A 208 -24.52 -30.85 -2.90
CA MET A 208 -23.88 -29.66 -3.49
C MET A 208 -22.35 -29.53 -3.30
N GLY A 209 -21.60 -30.64 -3.30
CA GLY A 209 -20.21 -30.65 -2.82
C GLY A 209 -19.12 -31.26 -3.71
N THR A 210 -19.29 -31.36 -5.03
CA THR A 210 -18.30 -32.06 -5.90
C THR A 210 -17.27 -31.14 -6.55
N THR A 211 -17.62 -29.88 -6.80
CA THR A 211 -16.79 -28.91 -7.52
C THR A 211 -16.72 -27.55 -6.82
N LEU A 212 -15.60 -26.84 -7.02
CA LEU A 212 -15.41 -25.45 -6.63
C LEU A 212 -15.21 -24.59 -7.87
N ASP A 213 -16.00 -23.53 -7.94
CA ASP A 213 -15.92 -22.49 -8.94
C ASP A 213 -14.77 -21.53 -8.64
N LEU A 214 -13.80 -21.42 -9.54
CA LEU A 214 -12.68 -20.47 -9.42
C LEU A 214 -12.65 -19.53 -10.61
N SER A 215 -12.74 -18.23 -10.36
CA SER A 215 -12.61 -17.20 -11.39
C SER A 215 -11.14 -17.01 -11.76
N LEU A 216 -10.87 -16.95 -13.06
CA LEU A 216 -9.59 -16.57 -13.64
C LEU A 216 -9.46 -15.05 -13.83
N LEU A 217 -10.55 -14.31 -13.64
CA LEU A 217 -10.57 -12.85 -13.71
C LEU A 217 -10.17 -12.24 -12.37
N CYS A 218 -9.36 -11.19 -12.42
CA CYS A 218 -8.94 -10.42 -11.27
C CYS A 218 -10.10 -9.54 -10.76
N PRO A 219 -10.42 -9.57 -9.45
CA PRO A 219 -11.46 -8.71 -8.89
C PRO A 219 -11.11 -7.21 -8.94
N ILE A 220 -9.82 -6.87 -9.05
CA ILE A 220 -9.32 -5.49 -9.14
C ILE A 220 -9.40 -4.98 -10.58
N THR A 221 -8.67 -5.63 -11.50
CA THR A 221 -8.51 -5.14 -12.88
C THR A 221 -9.68 -5.55 -13.78
N LYS A 222 -10.48 -6.52 -13.37
CA LYS A 222 -11.54 -7.17 -14.18
C LYS A 222 -11.02 -7.90 -15.42
N LEU A 223 -9.70 -7.98 -15.59
CA LEU A 223 -9.02 -8.70 -16.66
C LEU A 223 -8.61 -10.10 -16.19
N LYS A 224 -8.28 -10.99 -17.13
CA LYS A 224 -7.67 -12.29 -16.83
C LYS A 224 -6.38 -12.06 -16.05
N MET A 225 -6.20 -12.79 -14.95
CA MET A 225 -4.99 -12.68 -14.13
C MET A 225 -3.77 -13.16 -14.92
N GLU A 226 -2.66 -12.46 -14.75
CA GLU A 226 -1.35 -12.91 -15.25
C GLU A 226 -0.54 -13.49 -14.09
N LEU A 227 -0.59 -12.81 -12.94
CA LEU A 227 0.14 -13.18 -11.73
C LEU A 227 -0.84 -13.37 -10.58
N PRO A 228 -1.53 -14.53 -10.50
CA PRO A 228 -2.49 -14.80 -9.44
C PRO A 228 -1.76 -14.83 -8.09
N ALA A 229 -2.16 -13.95 -7.19
CA ALA A 229 -1.51 -13.75 -5.90
C ALA A 229 -2.51 -13.77 -4.74
N ARG A 230 -1.98 -14.11 -3.56
CA ARG A 230 -2.66 -14.00 -2.26
C ARG A 230 -1.65 -13.61 -1.19
N SER A 231 -2.15 -13.10 -0.06
CA SER A 231 -1.36 -13.03 1.17
C SER A 231 -1.46 -14.35 1.93
N VAL A 232 -0.42 -14.73 2.67
CA VAL A 232 -0.44 -15.90 3.57
C VAL A 232 -1.54 -15.80 4.63
N LYS A 233 -2.03 -14.59 4.93
CA LYS A 233 -3.14 -14.31 5.86
C LYS A 233 -4.53 -14.50 5.23
N CYS A 234 -4.63 -14.67 3.91
CA CYS A 234 -5.91 -14.88 3.24
C CYS A 234 -6.50 -16.26 3.57
N SER A 235 -7.76 -16.29 4.00
CA SER A 235 -8.53 -17.52 4.22
C SER A 235 -9.26 -18.02 2.97
N HIS A 236 -9.51 -17.13 1.99
CA HIS A 236 -10.19 -17.44 0.73
C HIS A 236 -9.25 -18.10 -0.29
N LEU A 237 -9.84 -18.80 -1.26
CA LEU A 237 -9.12 -19.47 -2.35
C LEU A 237 -8.99 -18.61 -3.62
N GLN A 238 -9.94 -17.69 -3.86
CA GLN A 238 -9.90 -16.78 -5.01
C GLN A 238 -8.64 -15.91 -4.98
N CYS A 239 -7.97 -15.78 -6.11
CA CYS A 239 -6.79 -14.92 -6.25
C CYS A 239 -7.16 -13.55 -6.82
N PHE A 240 -6.24 -12.62 -6.67
CA PHE A 240 -6.21 -11.35 -7.39
C PHE A 240 -4.90 -11.24 -8.16
N ASP A 241 -4.86 -10.38 -9.17
CA ASP A 241 -3.62 -10.13 -9.91
C ASP A 241 -2.65 -9.29 -9.07
N LEU A 242 -1.38 -9.73 -9.00
CA LEU A 242 -0.34 -9.08 -8.22
C LEU A 242 -0.10 -7.64 -8.67
N ARG A 243 -0.01 -7.40 -9.99
CA ARG A 243 0.19 -6.05 -10.53
C ARG A 243 -1.05 -5.20 -10.31
N GLY A 244 -2.23 -5.80 -10.44
CA GLY A 244 -3.49 -5.17 -10.06
C GLY A 244 -3.48 -4.65 -8.62
N LEU A 245 -2.99 -5.45 -7.66
CA LEU A 245 -2.88 -5.04 -6.25
C LEU A 245 -1.92 -3.85 -6.10
N PHE A 246 -0.77 -3.88 -6.78
CA PHE A 246 0.18 -2.77 -6.73
C PHE A 246 -0.38 -1.49 -7.33
N SER A 247 -1.00 -1.54 -8.50
CA SER A 247 -1.66 -0.38 -9.12
C SER A 247 -2.75 0.22 -8.23
N LEU A 248 -3.57 -0.61 -7.58
CA LEU A 248 -4.58 -0.14 -6.64
C LEU A 248 -3.95 0.61 -5.46
N ASN A 249 -2.82 0.11 -4.94
CA ASN A 249 -2.13 0.72 -3.80
C ASN A 249 -1.28 1.93 -4.15
N THR A 250 -0.92 2.12 -5.42
CA THR A 250 -0.34 3.39 -5.90
C THR A 250 -1.38 4.51 -5.88
N ILE A 251 -2.66 4.19 -6.16
CA ILE A 251 -3.76 5.17 -6.15
C ILE A 251 -4.26 5.38 -4.71
N LYS A 252 -4.54 4.30 -3.99
CA LYS A 252 -5.06 4.32 -2.63
C LYS A 252 -4.33 3.27 -1.78
N PRO A 253 -3.26 3.65 -1.04
CA PRO A 253 -2.36 2.73 -0.35
C PRO A 253 -2.99 2.14 0.92
N THR A 254 -4.05 1.35 0.76
CA THR A 254 -4.75 0.71 1.89
C THR A 254 -4.02 -0.54 2.38
N TRP A 255 -3.26 -1.21 1.51
CA TRP A 255 -2.59 -2.49 1.74
C TRP A 255 -3.51 -3.53 2.37
N LYS A 256 -4.74 -3.61 1.83
CA LYS A 256 -5.73 -4.61 2.22
C LYS A 256 -6.04 -5.53 1.06
N CYS A 257 -6.36 -6.78 1.39
CA CYS A 257 -6.84 -7.73 0.42
C CYS A 257 -8.16 -7.23 -0.20
N PRO A 258 -8.30 -7.17 -1.54
CA PRO A 258 -9.52 -6.73 -2.19
C PRO A 258 -10.70 -7.69 -2.02
N ILE A 259 -10.46 -8.90 -1.47
CA ILE A 259 -11.47 -9.95 -1.32
C ILE A 259 -11.92 -10.06 0.15
N CYS A 260 -10.98 -10.14 1.10
CA CYS A 260 -11.30 -10.34 2.52
C CYS A 260 -10.88 -9.19 3.44
N ASN A 261 -10.37 -8.08 2.89
CA ASN A 261 -10.00 -6.87 3.62
C ASN A 261 -8.89 -7.04 4.69
N VAL A 262 -8.24 -8.20 4.77
CA VAL A 262 -7.10 -8.42 5.67
C VAL A 262 -5.92 -7.54 5.27
N ARG A 263 -5.18 -7.02 6.25
CA ARG A 263 -3.93 -6.26 6.01
C ARG A 263 -2.89 -7.17 5.34
N ILE A 264 -2.21 -6.64 4.33
CA ILE A 264 -1.21 -7.31 3.52
C ILE A 264 0.13 -6.59 3.71
N LEU A 265 1.16 -7.35 4.06
CA LEU A 265 2.55 -6.92 3.93
C LEU A 265 3.14 -7.49 2.63
N ILE A 266 4.09 -6.79 2.01
CA ILE A 266 4.70 -7.25 0.74
C ILE A 266 5.39 -8.60 0.90
N ASN A 267 6.07 -8.83 2.02
CA ASN A 267 6.75 -10.10 2.33
C ASN A 267 5.76 -11.25 2.61
N GLU A 268 4.48 -10.95 2.78
CA GLU A 268 3.40 -11.94 2.98
C GLU A 268 2.70 -12.32 1.67
N LEU A 269 3.00 -11.64 0.56
CA LEU A 269 2.46 -11.94 -0.76
C LEU A 269 3.19 -13.13 -1.41
N PHE A 270 2.42 -14.03 -1.99
CA PHE A 270 2.94 -15.14 -2.79
C PHE A 270 2.07 -15.35 -4.04
N LEU A 271 2.64 -15.98 -5.06
CA LEU A 271 1.90 -16.38 -6.26
C LEU A 271 1.26 -17.76 -6.03
N ASP A 272 -0.02 -17.88 -6.33
CA ASP A 272 -0.71 -19.16 -6.26
C ASP A 272 -0.25 -20.04 -7.42
N SER A 273 0.66 -20.98 -7.13
CA SER A 273 1.25 -21.83 -8.16
C SER A 273 0.21 -22.67 -8.90
N PHE A 274 -0.90 -23.05 -8.26
CA PHE A 274 -1.94 -23.85 -8.93
C PHE A 274 -2.66 -23.00 -9.98
N LEU A 275 -3.17 -21.83 -9.62
CA LEU A 275 -3.84 -20.95 -10.59
C LEU A 275 -2.87 -20.44 -11.65
N LEU A 276 -1.60 -20.22 -11.30
CA LEU A 276 -0.56 -19.86 -12.27
C LEU A 276 -0.33 -20.98 -13.29
N ASP A 277 -0.28 -22.24 -12.86
CA ASP A 277 -0.15 -23.40 -13.76
C ASP A 277 -1.41 -23.53 -14.67
N VAL A 278 -2.62 -23.29 -14.13
CA VAL A 278 -3.86 -23.27 -14.92
C VAL A 278 -3.82 -22.19 -16.00
N LEU A 279 -3.47 -20.95 -15.63
CA LEU A 279 -3.43 -19.81 -16.55
C LEU A 279 -2.41 -19.99 -17.68
N ASN A 280 -1.32 -20.74 -17.42
CA ASN A 280 -0.29 -21.05 -18.39
C ASN A 280 -0.55 -22.36 -19.17
N THR A 281 -1.70 -23.01 -18.97
CA THR A 281 -2.05 -24.25 -19.67
C THR A 281 -2.46 -23.94 -21.12
N PRO A 282 -1.76 -24.46 -22.16
CA PRO A 282 -2.03 -24.13 -23.56
C PRO A 282 -3.44 -24.52 -24.04
N SER A 283 -4.06 -25.53 -23.43
CA SER A 283 -5.40 -25.99 -23.78
C SER A 283 -6.52 -25.19 -23.12
N LEU A 284 -6.19 -24.22 -22.26
CA LEU A 284 -7.20 -23.34 -21.65
C LEU A 284 -7.66 -22.32 -22.70
N PRO A 285 -8.97 -22.26 -23.04
CA PRO A 285 -9.46 -21.27 -24.00
C PRO A 285 -9.16 -19.84 -23.54
N GLU A 286 -8.80 -18.96 -24.47
CA GLU A 286 -8.47 -17.57 -24.15
C GLU A 286 -9.67 -16.86 -23.49
N SER A 287 -10.87 -17.07 -24.04
CA SER A 287 -12.16 -16.56 -23.55
C SER A 287 -12.63 -17.18 -22.23
N CYS A 288 -11.96 -18.23 -21.73
CA CYS A 288 -12.33 -18.88 -20.49
C CYS A 288 -12.05 -17.97 -19.29
N SER A 289 -13.12 -17.61 -18.57
CA SER A 289 -13.08 -16.73 -17.39
C SER A 289 -13.09 -17.48 -16.07
N LYS A 290 -13.34 -18.80 -16.08
CA LYS A 290 -13.60 -19.61 -14.89
C LYS A 290 -13.23 -21.07 -15.10
N ILE A 291 -12.83 -21.75 -14.04
CA ILE A 291 -12.64 -23.21 -14.02
C ILE A 291 -13.54 -23.87 -12.97
N LEU A 292 -13.85 -25.14 -13.20
CA LEU A 292 -14.44 -26.04 -12.22
C LEU A 292 -13.33 -26.91 -11.62
N PHE A 293 -13.12 -26.82 -10.31
CA PHE A 293 -12.11 -27.61 -9.60
C PHE A 293 -12.76 -28.75 -8.82
N TYR A 294 -12.30 -29.97 -9.06
CA TYR A 294 -12.86 -31.19 -8.50
C TYR A 294 -12.15 -31.64 -7.22
N LYS A 295 -12.85 -32.38 -6.35
CA LYS A 295 -12.29 -32.95 -5.11
C LYS A 295 -11.07 -33.86 -5.29
N ASN A 296 -10.94 -34.48 -6.47
CA ASN A 296 -9.80 -35.34 -6.84
C ASN A 296 -8.57 -34.50 -7.22
N GLY A 297 -8.69 -33.17 -7.26
CA GLY A 297 -7.64 -32.25 -7.63
C GLY A 297 -7.51 -32.00 -9.13
N ASN A 298 -8.43 -32.51 -9.95
CA ASN A 298 -8.53 -32.19 -11.36
C ASN A 298 -9.34 -30.90 -11.55
N TRP A 299 -9.22 -30.28 -12.71
CA TRP A 299 -10.00 -29.11 -13.07
C TRP A 299 -10.35 -29.15 -14.57
N GLU A 300 -11.40 -28.43 -14.95
CA GLU A 300 -11.76 -28.22 -16.35
C GLU A 300 -12.18 -26.77 -16.60
N SER A 301 -12.04 -26.31 -17.84
CA SER A 301 -12.54 -25.00 -18.26
C SER A 301 -14.06 -24.96 -18.18
N TYR A 302 -14.62 -23.92 -17.59
CA TYR A 302 -16.05 -23.71 -17.61
C TYR A 302 -16.49 -23.19 -18.99
N ILE A 303 -17.41 -23.90 -19.64
CA ILE A 303 -18.05 -23.47 -20.88
C ILE A 303 -19.48 -23.07 -20.53
N GLU A 304 -19.84 -21.82 -20.78
CA GLU A 304 -21.24 -21.40 -20.64
C GLU A 304 -22.10 -22.23 -21.60
N PRO A 305 -23.18 -22.88 -21.11
CA PRO A 305 -24.09 -23.57 -21.99
C PRO A 305 -24.67 -22.54 -22.97
N LYS A 306 -24.52 -22.80 -24.28
CA LYS A 306 -25.17 -22.00 -25.31
C LYS A 306 -26.66 -22.02 -25.01
N LYS A 307 -27.27 -20.85 -24.78
CA LYS A 307 -28.73 -20.74 -24.80
C LYS A 307 -29.18 -21.15 -26.19
N GLU A 308 -29.86 -22.28 -26.31
CA GLU A 308 -30.60 -22.60 -27.53
C GLU A 308 -31.64 -21.48 -27.71
N ILE A 309 -31.44 -20.66 -28.74
CA ILE A 309 -32.49 -19.80 -29.27
C ILE A 309 -33.48 -20.79 -29.88
N ASN A 310 -34.57 -21.07 -29.17
CA ASN A 310 -35.72 -21.71 -29.77
C ASN A 310 -36.31 -20.70 -30.76
N ASP A 311 -35.87 -20.76 -32.01
CA ASP A 311 -36.62 -20.21 -33.15
C ASP A 311 -37.89 -21.05 -33.27
N CYS A 312 -38.94 -20.65 -32.56
CA CYS A 312 -40.29 -21.01 -32.93
C CYS A 312 -40.62 -20.26 -34.22
N ASN A 313 -40.45 -20.96 -35.34
CA ASN A 313 -41.13 -20.67 -36.59
C ASN A 313 -42.64 -20.71 -36.31
N ASP A 314 -43.26 -19.55 -36.18
CA ASP A 314 -44.69 -19.41 -36.45
C ASP A 314 -44.82 -18.94 -37.91
N ASP A 315 -45.11 -19.92 -38.77
CA ASP A 315 -45.57 -19.71 -40.12
C ASP A 315 -47.09 -19.40 -40.09
N ASP A 316 -47.52 -18.60 -41.06
CA ASP A 316 -48.90 -18.29 -41.46
C ASP A 316 -49.80 -17.43 -40.55
N SER A 317 -49.95 -16.16 -40.92
CA SER A 317 -51.22 -15.69 -41.52
C SER A 317 -51.12 -14.28 -42.11
N GLU A 318 -51.23 -14.22 -43.44
CA GLU A 318 -51.48 -13.03 -44.25
C GLU A 318 -52.77 -12.29 -43.81
N PRO A 319 -52.87 -10.97 -44.03
CA PRO A 319 -54.09 -10.51 -44.69
C PRO A 319 -53.83 -9.51 -45.83
N MET A 320 -54.25 -9.94 -47.02
CA MET A 320 -55.04 -9.22 -48.04
C MET A 320 -55.02 -7.69 -48.02
N LEU A 321 -54.46 -7.14 -49.11
CA LEU A 321 -54.77 -5.81 -49.64
C LEU A 321 -56.25 -5.70 -50.04
N THR A 322 -56.91 -4.61 -49.66
CA THR A 322 -58.00 -4.02 -50.46
C THR A 322 -57.96 -2.50 -50.40
N ASN A 323 -57.72 -1.92 -51.59
CA ASN A 323 -58.03 -0.59 -52.15
C ASN A 323 -58.26 0.63 -51.24
#